data_AF-A0A8H5DUB3-F1
#
_entry.id   AF-A0A8H5DUB3-F1
#
_cell.length_a   1.000
_cell.length_b   1.000
_cell.length_c   1.000
_cell.angle_alpha   90.00
_cell.angle_beta   90.00
_cell.angle_gamma   90.00
#
_symmetry.space_group_name_H-M   'P 1'
#
loop_
_entity.id
_entity.type
_entity.pdbx_description
1 polymer ?
#
loop_
_entity_poly.entity_id
_entity_poly.type
_entity_poly.pdbx_seq_one_letter_code
_entity_poly.pdbx_strand_id
1 'polypeptide(L)'
;MAPDSRHKTQVLHDLADKFNHAADLQSEDLENVRIENCIGFCKVPLGIAGPLRLAGTPVLDDIYAPLATYEATLIASCSRGCKAFNASGGIHIETLSNGMSRGPVFVFQNPRRAVIFA
;
A
#
# COMPACT_ATOMS: atom_id res chain seq x y z
N MET A 1 -3.14 -17.56 21.47
CA MET A 1 -4.60 -17.53 21.27
C MET A 1 -4.81 -17.16 19.81
N ALA A 2 -5.39 -18.05 18.99
CA ALA A 2 -5.66 -17.72 17.59
C ALA A 2 -6.69 -16.57 17.53
N PRO A 3 -6.50 -15.56 16.66
CA PRO A 3 -7.49 -14.49 16.51
C PRO A 3 -8.85 -15.08 16.12
N ASP A 4 -9.92 -14.57 16.71
CA ASP A 4 -11.29 -15.05 16.53
C ASP A 4 -11.67 -15.00 15.04
N SER A 5 -12.07 -16.15 14.48
CA SER A 5 -12.37 -16.29 13.05
C SER A 5 -13.51 -15.39 12.59
N ARG A 6 -14.34 -14.90 13.53
CA ARG A 6 -15.42 -13.93 13.27
C ARG A 6 -14.89 -12.56 12.82
N HIS A 7 -13.71 -12.15 13.27
CA HIS A 7 -13.11 -10.85 12.90
C HIS A 7 -12.63 -10.83 11.44
N LYS A 8 -12.02 -11.93 10.97
CA LYS A 8 -11.48 -12.01 9.60
C LYS A 8 -12.57 -11.94 8.54
N THR A 9 -13.67 -12.68 8.71
CA THR A 9 -14.77 -12.69 7.72
C THR A 9 -15.41 -11.32 7.61
N GLN A 10 -15.59 -10.63 8.73
CA GLN A 10 -16.15 -9.28 8.76
C GLN A 10 -15.21 -8.27 8.09
N VAL A 11 -13.91 -8.29 8.39
CA VAL A 11 -12.93 -7.42 7.71
C VAL A 11 -12.84 -7.71 6.21
N LEU A 12 -12.91 -8.98 5.80
CA LEU A 12 -12.95 -9.34 4.39
C LEU A 12 -14.22 -8.85 3.71
N HIS A 13 -15.37 -8.92 4.38
CA HIS A 13 -16.62 -8.38 3.87
C HIS A 13 -16.57 -6.85 3.78
N ASP A 14 -16.11 -6.16 4.81
CA ASP A 14 -15.96 -4.70 4.81
C ASP A 14 -14.98 -4.22 3.75
N LEU A 15 -13.87 -4.94 3.54
CA LEU A 15 -12.92 -4.64 2.46
C LEU A 15 -13.51 -4.96 1.10
N ALA A 16 -14.21 -6.08 0.95
CA ALA A 16 -14.92 -6.40 -0.28
C ALA A 16 -15.93 -5.29 -0.61
N ASP A 17 -16.72 -4.83 0.37
CA ASP A 17 -17.67 -3.73 0.22
C ASP A 17 -16.99 -2.41 -0.17
N LYS A 18 -15.89 -2.05 0.50
CA LYS A 18 -15.08 -0.87 0.15
C LYS A 18 -14.54 -0.94 -1.29
N PHE A 19 -14.22 -2.15 -1.76
CA PHE A 19 -13.67 -2.38 -3.10
C PHE A 19 -14.70 -2.95 -4.09
N ASN A 20 -16.00 -3.02 -3.76
CA ASN A 20 -17.01 -3.63 -4.63
C ASN A 20 -17.12 -2.88 -5.96
N HIS A 21 -16.87 -1.56 -5.95
CA HIS A 21 -16.81 -0.74 -7.15
C HIS A 21 -15.40 -0.56 -7.71
N ALA A 22 -14.37 -1.16 -7.14
CA ALA A 22 -12.99 -1.00 -7.63
C ALA A 22 -12.82 -1.44 -9.09
N ALA A 23 -13.64 -2.40 -9.54
CA ALA A 23 -13.71 -2.81 -10.94
C ALA A 23 -14.69 -1.97 -11.80
N ASP A 24 -15.64 -1.27 -11.16
CA ASP A 24 -16.74 -0.53 -11.80
C ASP A 24 -16.48 0.99 -11.90
N LEU A 25 -15.47 1.52 -11.19
CA LEU A 25 -14.96 2.91 -11.31
C LEU A 25 -14.41 3.26 -12.71
N GLN A 26 -14.67 2.43 -13.72
CA GLN A 26 -14.18 2.54 -15.08
C GLN A 26 -15.12 3.32 -16.02
N SER A 27 -16.28 3.79 -15.56
CA SER A 27 -17.18 4.62 -16.39
C SER A 27 -17.84 5.82 -15.71
N GLU A 28 -18.14 5.77 -14.41
CA GLU A 28 -18.94 6.84 -13.76
C GLU A 28 -18.11 7.95 -13.09
N ASP A 29 -16.79 7.78 -12.98
CA ASP A 29 -15.91 8.68 -12.22
C ASP A 29 -14.68 9.16 -13.04
N LEU A 30 -14.86 9.30 -14.36
CA LEU A 30 -13.82 9.78 -15.28
C LEU A 30 -13.27 11.16 -14.89
N GLU A 31 -14.08 11.99 -14.21
CA GLU A 31 -13.69 13.32 -13.75
C GLU A 31 -12.53 13.28 -12.74
N ASN A 32 -12.39 12.16 -12.01
CA ASN A 32 -11.34 11.98 -11.00
C ASN A 32 -10.06 11.33 -11.55
N VAL A 33 -10.06 10.91 -12.82
CA VAL A 33 -8.93 10.23 -13.44
C VAL A 33 -8.01 11.26 -14.09
N ARG A 34 -6.78 11.35 -13.57
CA ARG A 34 -5.76 12.31 -14.05
C ARG A 34 -4.71 11.60 -14.88
N ILE A 35 -4.96 11.50 -16.18
CA ILE A 35 -4.03 10.96 -17.18
C ILE A 35 -4.22 11.66 -18.53
N GLU A 36 -3.15 11.81 -19.31
CA GLU A 36 -3.19 12.31 -20.68
C GLU A 36 -3.66 11.23 -21.67
N ASN A 37 -4.41 11.60 -22.72
CA ASN A 37 -4.84 10.69 -23.79
C ASN A 37 -5.52 9.39 -23.29
N CYS A 38 -6.41 9.49 -22.29
CA CYS A 38 -7.11 8.35 -21.73
C CYS A 38 -7.97 7.62 -22.79
N ILE A 39 -7.74 6.32 -22.98
CA ILE A 39 -8.52 5.45 -23.88
C ILE A 39 -9.27 4.34 -23.14
N GLY A 40 -9.17 4.30 -21.81
CA GLY A 40 -9.80 3.28 -20.97
C GLY A 40 -8.90 2.84 -19.81
N PHE A 41 -9.23 1.68 -19.23
CA PHE A 41 -8.60 1.14 -18.04
C PHE A 41 -8.25 -0.34 -18.21
N CYS A 42 -7.23 -0.79 -17.48
CA CYS A 42 -6.90 -2.22 -17.35
C CYS A 42 -7.37 -2.73 -15.99
N LYS A 43 -8.04 -3.89 -15.97
CA LYS A 43 -8.35 -4.58 -14.71
C LYS A 43 -7.08 -5.21 -14.15
N VAL A 44 -6.92 -5.22 -12.83
CA VAL A 44 -5.84 -5.93 -12.13
C VAL A 44 -6.47 -6.71 -10.97
N PRO A 45 -6.22 -8.02 -10.82
CA PRO A 45 -6.76 -8.79 -9.72
C PRO A 45 -6.34 -8.21 -8.37
N LEU A 46 -7.29 -8.11 -7.45
CA LEU A 46 -7.10 -7.60 -6.10
C LEU A 46 -7.31 -8.73 -5.10
N GLY A 47 -6.40 -8.87 -4.13
CA GLY A 47 -6.59 -9.77 -3.00
C GLY A 47 -6.01 -9.18 -1.72
N ILE A 48 -6.21 -9.89 -0.61
CA ILE A 48 -5.84 -9.42 0.73
C ILE A 48 -4.79 -10.35 1.35
N ALA A 49 -3.71 -9.78 1.88
CA ALA A 49 -2.76 -10.48 2.74
C ALA A 49 -2.94 -10.05 4.21
N GLY A 50 -2.92 -11.02 5.13
CA GLY A 50 -3.03 -10.74 6.57
C GLY A 50 -3.80 -11.79 7.37
N PRO A 51 -4.11 -11.51 8.65
CA PRO A 51 -3.77 -10.27 9.35
C PRO A 51 -2.30 -10.14 9.74
N LEU A 52 -1.78 -8.93 9.87
CA LEU A 52 -0.48 -8.61 10.46
C LEU A 52 -0.70 -7.82 11.75
N ARG A 53 -0.20 -8.34 12.87
CA ARG A 53 -0.29 -7.69 14.18
C ARG A 53 0.88 -6.73 14.38
N LEU A 54 0.59 -5.47 14.70
CA LEU A 54 1.60 -4.51 15.16
C LEU A 54 1.82 -4.65 16.67
N ALA A 55 3.07 -4.82 17.08
CA ALA A 55 3.45 -4.91 18.49
C ALA A 55 3.57 -3.52 19.11
N GLY A 56 3.20 -3.37 20.38
CA GLY A 56 3.45 -2.15 21.16
C GLY A 56 2.49 -0.97 20.92
N THR A 57 1.59 -1.05 19.93
CA THR A 57 0.56 -0.03 19.68
C THR A 57 -0.81 -0.49 20.18
N PRO A 58 -1.42 0.16 21.19
CA PRO A 58 -2.77 -0.17 21.67
C PRO A 58 -3.89 0.12 20.67
N VAL A 59 -3.57 0.69 19.50
CA VAL A 59 -4.52 1.43 18.64
C VAL A 59 -4.77 0.75 17.28
N LEU A 60 -4.12 -0.35 16.92
CA LEU A 60 -4.39 -0.98 15.63
C LEU A 60 -4.64 -2.47 15.80
N ASP A 61 -5.92 -2.80 15.63
CA ASP A 61 -6.38 -4.14 15.30
C ASP A 61 -5.54 -4.73 14.16
N ASP A 62 -5.54 -6.06 14.09
CA ASP A 62 -4.98 -6.87 13.01
C ASP A 62 -5.11 -6.18 11.63
N ILE A 63 -3.98 -5.87 10.98
CA ILE A 63 -3.95 -5.12 9.71
C ILE A 63 -4.02 -6.08 8.52
N TYR A 64 -4.80 -5.70 7.52
CA TYR A 64 -4.92 -6.42 6.25
C TYR A 64 -4.44 -5.56 5.10
N ALA A 65 -3.50 -6.09 4.31
CA ALA A 65 -2.91 -5.39 3.18
C ALA A 65 -3.63 -5.77 1.87
N PRO A 66 -4.28 -4.82 1.17
CA PRO A 66 -4.75 -5.03 -0.19
C PRO A 66 -3.57 -5.04 -1.17
N LEU A 67 -3.53 -6.05 -2.04
CA LEU A 67 -2.48 -6.27 -3.04
C LEU A 67 -3.12 -6.46 -4.41
N ALA A 68 -2.84 -5.55 -5.35
CA ALA A 68 -3.23 -5.68 -6.75
C ALA A 68 -2.09 -6.33 -7.54
N THR A 69 -2.28 -7.56 -8.03
CA THR A 69 -1.21 -8.30 -8.71
C THR A 69 -1.75 -9.39 -9.64
N TYR A 70 -1.00 -9.67 -10.71
CA TYR A 70 -1.15 -10.86 -11.56
C TYR A 70 -0.18 -11.98 -11.18
N GLU A 71 0.78 -11.71 -10.30
CA GLU A 71 1.78 -12.69 -9.87
C GLU A 71 1.11 -13.75 -8.98
N ALA A 72 1.11 -14.98 -9.48
CA ALA A 72 0.62 -16.11 -8.72
C ALA A 72 1.43 -16.25 -7.41
N THR A 73 0.77 -16.69 -6.34
CA THR A 73 1.38 -16.99 -5.03
C THR A 73 1.88 -15.79 -4.22
N LEU A 74 2.03 -14.58 -4.78
CA LEU A 74 2.52 -13.41 -4.04
C LEU A 74 1.71 -13.13 -2.77
N ILE A 75 0.38 -13.04 -2.90
CA ILE A 75 -0.54 -12.80 -1.78
C ILE A 75 -0.47 -13.91 -0.73
N ALA A 76 -0.37 -15.17 -1.18
CA ALA A 76 -0.24 -16.32 -0.28
C ALA A 76 1.09 -16.29 0.48
N SER A 77 2.18 -15.91 -0.18
CA SER A 77 3.51 -15.76 0.42
C SER A 77 3.51 -14.65 1.47
N CYS A 78 2.96 -13.47 1.16
CA CYS A 78 2.79 -12.37 2.12
C CYS A 78 1.94 -12.80 3.32
N SER A 79 0.83 -13.51 3.09
CA SER A 79 -0.04 -14.03 4.16
C SER A 79 0.69 -15.03 5.07
N ARG A 80 1.56 -15.88 4.51
CA ARG A 80 2.42 -16.79 5.27
C ARG A 80 3.43 -16.01 6.12
N GLY A 81 4.01 -14.94 5.58
CA GLY A 81 4.88 -14.04 6.35
C GLY A 81 4.16 -13.39 7.53
N CYS A 82 2.94 -12.88 7.31
CA CYS A 82 2.10 -12.34 8.38
C CYS A 82 1.86 -13.37 9.49
N LYS A 83 1.54 -14.61 9.11
CA LYS A 83 1.37 -15.73 10.07
C LYS A 83 2.64 -15.97 10.90
N ALA A 84 3.81 -15.93 10.26
CA ALA A 84 5.09 -16.11 10.95
C ALA A 84 5.38 -14.98 11.94
N PHE A 85 5.21 -13.71 11.54
CA PHE A 85 5.41 -12.57 12.44
C PHE A 85 4.44 -12.58 13.62
N ASN A 86 3.17 -12.91 13.37
CA ASN A 86 2.17 -12.97 14.44
C ASN A 86 2.52 -14.08 15.45
N ALA A 87 3.02 -15.23 15.00
CA ALA A 87 3.52 -16.29 15.87
C ALA A 87 4.71 -15.82 16.74
N SER A 88 5.51 -14.87 16.26
CA SER A 88 6.65 -14.27 16.97
C SER A 88 6.29 -13.09 17.88
N GLY A 89 5.01 -12.76 18.08
CA GLY A 89 4.61 -11.62 18.93
C GLY A 89 4.08 -10.41 18.15
N GLY A 90 4.08 -10.45 16.82
CA GLY A 90 3.76 -9.31 15.95
C GLY A 90 5.03 -8.57 15.50
N ILE A 91 4.85 -7.47 14.78
CA ILE A 91 5.95 -6.65 14.25
C ILE A 91 5.96 -5.26 14.90
N HIS A 92 7.13 -4.79 15.33
CA HIS A 92 7.34 -3.41 15.75
C HIS A 92 7.84 -2.59 14.56
N ILE A 93 7.23 -1.44 14.29
CA ILE A 93 7.56 -0.59 13.14
C ILE A 93 7.79 0.84 13.63
N GLU A 94 8.91 1.44 13.25
CA GLU A 94 9.22 2.85 13.49
C GLU A 94 9.61 3.55 12.19
N THR A 95 9.16 4.79 12.01
CA THR A 95 9.56 5.64 10.88
C THR A 95 10.66 6.59 11.34
N LEU A 96 11.87 6.42 10.81
CA LEU A 96 13.04 7.22 11.22
C LEU A 96 13.08 8.60 10.57
N SER A 97 12.65 8.70 9.31
CA SER A 97 12.60 9.94 8.54
C SER A 97 11.54 9.84 7.46
N ASN A 98 10.91 10.96 7.12
CA ASN A 98 9.95 11.07 6.03
C ASN A 98 10.22 12.38 5.27
N GLY A 99 10.61 12.28 4.00
CA GLY A 99 10.91 13.45 3.19
C GLY A 99 10.97 13.10 1.71
N MET A 100 10.47 14.03 0.88
CA MET A 100 10.57 13.96 -0.58
C MET A 100 11.70 14.87 -1.05
N SER A 101 12.50 14.42 -2.01
CA SER A 101 13.58 15.22 -2.59
C SER A 101 13.27 15.61 -4.04
N ARG A 102 13.77 16.76 -4.46
CA ARG A 102 13.77 17.21 -5.86
C ARG A 102 15.07 17.96 -6.14
N GLY A 103 15.80 17.54 -7.17
CA GLY A 103 17.09 18.12 -7.54
C GLY A 103 16.99 18.93 -8.84
N PRO A 104 16.74 20.25 -8.78
CA PRO A 104 16.87 21.11 -9.95
C PRO A 104 18.33 21.19 -10.42
N VAL A 105 18.53 21.33 -11.73
CA VAL A 105 19.85 21.55 -12.34
C VAL A 105 19.99 23.02 -12.69
N PHE A 106 21.05 23.66 -12.18
CA PHE A 106 21.40 25.04 -12.49
C PHE A 106 22.69 25.08 -13.29
N VAL A 107 22.71 25.87 -14.36
CA VAL A 107 23.88 26.06 -15.22
C VAL A 107 24.48 27.44 -14.95
N PHE A 108 25.79 27.46 -14.72
CA PHE A 108 26.54 28.68 -14.42
C PHE A 108 27.62 28.92 -15.47
N GLN A 109 27.98 30.18 -15.69
CA GLN A 109 28.99 30.58 -16.68
C GLN A 109 30.40 30.07 -16.37
N ASN A 110 30.71 29.78 -15.10
CA ASN A 110 31.99 29.20 -14.67
C ASN A 110 31.87 28.52 -13.29
N PRO A 111 32.83 27.65 -12.89
CA PRO A 111 32.78 26.93 -11.62
C PRO A 111 32.72 27.83 -10.38
N ARG A 112 33.35 29.01 -10.41
CA ARG A 112 33.35 29.95 -9.29
C ARG A 112 31.93 30.39 -8.92
N ARG A 113 31.07 30.59 -9.91
CA ARG A 113 29.66 30.95 -9.67
C ARG A 113 28.82 29.80 -9.13
N ALA A 114 29.12 28.56 -9.52
CA ALA A 114 28.46 27.39 -8.96
C ALA A 114 28.78 27.22 -7.47
N VAL A 115 30.04 27.44 -7.07
CA VAL A 115 30.46 27.37 -5.66
C VAL A 115 29.82 28.47 -4.80
N ILE A 116 29.61 29.67 -5.34
CA ILE A 116 28.93 30.76 -4.61
C ILE A 116 27.44 30.45 -4.40
N PHE A 117 26.82 29.67 -5.29
CA PHE A 117 25.40 29.31 -5.22
C PHE A 117 25.12 28.18 -4.22
N ALA A 118 26.06 27.23 -4.09
CA ALA A 118 25.96 26.09 -3.18
C ALA A 118 26.06 26.52 -1.71
#